data_AF-A0A967B8Y0-F1
#
_entry.id   AF-A0A967B8Y0-F1
#
_cell.length_a   1.000
_cell.length_b   1.000
_cell.length_c   1.000
_cell.angle_alpha   90.00
_cell.angle_beta   90.00
_cell.angle_gamma   90.00
#
_symmetry.space_group_name_H-M   'P 1'
#
loop_
_entity.id
_entity.type
_entity.pdbx_description
1 polymer ?
#
loop_
_entity_poly.entity_id
_entity_poly.type
_entity_poly.pdbx_seq_one_letter_code
_entity_poly.pdbx_strand_id
1 'polypeptide(L)'
;MTTKRKTKAPSPILGVAAGLVTDAGNNFIRQGGRFRHTFEVEVASTAPDPDQPRKTFEQESITKLAETMDAEGQLQPILVRRAQDSTAKHPKWTIVAGERRWRAAKLLGWNTLLGIEHDGDPEIASLLENLQRIDLNPQEEATAIDRLITQKGWSQTQAAEALGKSRAEVSAILKILTLPPEILNELASERAVARNALVELARIQDPDRRNELIEQAKSGQLTVKAIRLGKLDGVRDPEQQLGKPRHFTFGSVEKMAHRLSQVRAQHVNLTELDRTRLHMLRAEIDQILEQAKDENP
;
A
#
# COMPACT_ATOMS: atom_id res chain seq x y z
N MET A 1 24.52 -23.58 -51.12
CA MET A 1 23.38 -22.94 -51.83
C MET A 1 22.30 -22.65 -50.80
N THR A 2 22.09 -21.39 -50.43
CA THR A 2 21.14 -20.95 -49.41
C THR A 2 19.81 -20.55 -50.06
N THR A 3 18.73 -21.21 -49.68
CA THR A 3 17.37 -20.98 -50.21
C THR A 3 16.74 -19.73 -49.59
N LYS A 4 16.52 -18.67 -50.38
CA LYS A 4 15.72 -17.48 -49.99
C LYS A 4 14.22 -17.84 -49.96
N ARG A 5 13.57 -17.75 -48.79
CA ARG A 5 12.10 -17.76 -48.68
C ARG A 5 11.55 -16.38 -49.06
N LYS A 6 10.63 -16.34 -50.03
CA LYS A 6 9.91 -15.12 -50.44
C LYS A 6 8.86 -14.72 -49.39
N THR A 7 8.82 -13.45 -49.03
CA THR A 7 7.78 -12.84 -48.18
C THR A 7 6.50 -12.65 -48.99
N LYS A 8 5.35 -13.08 -48.44
CA LYS A 8 4.01 -12.86 -49.03
C LYS A 8 3.39 -11.62 -48.38
N ALA A 9 2.89 -10.69 -49.17
CA ALA A 9 2.14 -9.54 -48.68
C ALA A 9 0.76 -9.97 -48.17
N PRO A 10 0.24 -9.38 -47.08
CA PRO A 10 -1.07 -9.73 -46.53
C PRO A 10 -2.21 -9.30 -47.46
N SER A 11 -3.27 -10.11 -47.51
CA SER A 11 -4.40 -9.98 -48.44
C SER A 11 -5.32 -8.78 -48.10
N PRO A 12 -5.96 -8.16 -49.10
CA PRO A 12 -6.70 -6.89 -48.98
C PRO A 12 -7.98 -6.93 -48.12
N ILE A 13 -8.39 -8.10 -47.62
CA ILE A 13 -9.57 -8.27 -46.77
C ILE A 13 -9.31 -7.79 -45.33
N LEU A 14 -8.05 -7.79 -44.89
CA LEU A 14 -7.63 -7.32 -43.56
C LEU A 14 -7.79 -5.80 -43.35
N GLY A 15 -7.81 -5.01 -44.43
CA GLY A 15 -7.97 -3.55 -44.33
C GLY A 15 -9.38 -3.12 -43.92
N VAL A 16 -10.41 -3.88 -44.33
CA VAL A 16 -11.81 -3.56 -44.04
C VAL A 16 -12.22 -4.06 -42.65
N ALA A 17 -11.66 -5.18 -42.19
CA ALA A 17 -11.89 -5.70 -40.84
C ALA A 17 -11.25 -4.82 -39.75
N ALA A 18 -10.11 -4.17 -40.04
CA ALA A 18 -9.45 -3.27 -39.09
C ALA A 18 -10.32 -2.06 -38.72
N GLY A 19 -11.08 -1.49 -39.67
CA GLY A 19 -11.97 -0.34 -39.41
C GLY A 19 -13.22 -0.69 -38.59
N LEU A 20 -13.73 -1.92 -38.71
CA LEU A 20 -14.90 -2.38 -37.95
C LEU A 20 -14.55 -2.78 -36.51
N VAL A 21 -13.32 -3.25 -36.27
CA VAL A 21 -12.82 -3.57 -34.92
C VAL A 21 -12.55 -2.31 -34.10
N THR A 22 -12.14 -1.20 -34.73
CA THR A 22 -11.95 0.09 -34.05
C THR A 22 -13.24 0.70 -33.51
N ASP A 23 -14.36 0.60 -34.26
CA ASP A 23 -15.64 1.17 -33.81
C ASP A 23 -16.33 0.30 -32.76
N ALA A 24 -16.22 -1.03 -32.84
CA ALA A 24 -16.77 -1.94 -31.83
C ALA A 24 -15.96 -1.94 -30.52
N GLY A 25 -14.65 -1.69 -30.58
CA GLY A 25 -13.76 -1.61 -29.40
C GLY A 25 -14.03 -0.39 -28.52
N ASN A 26 -14.47 0.73 -29.10
CA ASN A 26 -14.73 1.96 -28.35
C ASN A 26 -15.94 1.88 -27.41
N ASN A 27 -16.87 0.94 -27.63
CA ASN A 27 -18.05 0.77 -26.76
C ASN A 27 -17.83 -0.21 -25.59
N PHE A 28 -16.77 -1.01 -25.61
CA PHE A 28 -16.48 -1.99 -24.53
C PHE A 28 -15.46 -1.50 -23.51
N ILE A 29 -14.63 -0.50 -23.85
CA ILE A 29 -13.66 0.09 -22.91
C ILE A 29 -14.36 1.20 -22.11
N ARG A 30 -15.00 0.81 -21.00
CA ARG A 30 -15.43 1.79 -19.98
C ARG A 30 -14.23 2.62 -19.51
N GLN A 31 -14.39 3.95 -19.49
CA GLN A 31 -13.39 4.96 -19.11
C GLN A 31 -12.96 4.94 -17.62
N GLY A 32 -12.75 3.76 -17.02
CA GLY A 32 -12.32 3.60 -15.62
C GLY A 32 -11.14 2.63 -15.40
N GLY A 33 -10.68 1.94 -16.44
CA GLY A 33 -9.51 1.06 -16.34
C GLY A 33 -8.21 1.80 -16.66
N ARG A 34 -7.21 1.73 -15.79
CA ARG A 34 -5.82 2.17 -16.08
C ARG A 34 -5.12 1.37 -17.18
N PHE A 35 -5.76 0.31 -17.69
CA PHE A 35 -5.24 -0.50 -18.78
C PHE A 35 -5.64 0.13 -20.11
N ARG A 36 -4.71 0.89 -20.70
CA ARG A 36 -4.85 1.31 -22.10
C ARG A 36 -4.74 0.07 -22.98
N HIS A 37 -5.60 0.02 -24.00
CA HIS A 37 -5.78 -1.03 -25.00
C HIS A 37 -4.61 -2.02 -25.20
N THR A 38 -4.94 -3.29 -25.43
CA THR A 38 -3.94 -4.30 -25.82
C THR A 38 -3.43 -4.01 -27.24
N PHE A 39 -2.11 -4.08 -27.46
CA PHE A 39 -1.47 -3.78 -28.74
C PHE A 39 -0.32 -4.75 -29.04
N GLU A 40 0.13 -4.83 -30.30
CA GLU A 40 1.32 -5.59 -30.67
C GLU A 40 2.59 -4.78 -30.40
N VAL A 41 3.48 -5.32 -29.57
CA VAL A 41 4.77 -4.74 -29.23
C VAL A 41 5.89 -5.49 -29.94
N GLU A 42 6.80 -4.77 -30.61
CA GLU A 42 7.95 -5.38 -31.27
C GLU A 42 8.93 -5.94 -30.25
N VAL A 43 9.27 -7.23 -30.39
CA VAL A 43 10.20 -7.94 -29.49
C VAL A 43 11.57 -7.28 -29.48
N ALA A 44 12.04 -6.81 -30.64
CA ALA A 44 13.33 -6.13 -30.80
C ALA A 44 13.38 -4.76 -30.12
N SER A 45 12.23 -4.09 -29.98
CA SER A 45 12.12 -2.79 -29.31
C SER A 45 11.80 -2.88 -27.81
N THR A 46 11.76 -4.11 -27.27
CA THR A 46 11.35 -4.40 -25.89
C THR A 46 12.51 -4.99 -25.10
N ALA A 47 12.77 -4.47 -23.90
CA ALA A 47 13.81 -4.96 -23.01
C ALA A 47 13.30 -5.21 -21.58
N PRO A 48 13.91 -6.15 -20.85
CA PRO A 48 13.63 -6.33 -19.42
C PRO A 48 14.07 -5.10 -18.62
N ASP A 49 13.42 -4.88 -17.50
CA ASP A 49 13.79 -3.83 -16.56
C ASP A 49 15.04 -4.27 -15.75
N PRO A 50 16.15 -3.49 -15.78
CA PRO A 50 17.40 -3.85 -15.09
C PRO A 50 17.26 -3.99 -13.57
N ASP A 51 16.25 -3.34 -12.98
CA ASP A 51 16.01 -3.34 -11.54
C ASP A 51 15.09 -4.48 -11.09
N GLN A 52 14.76 -5.44 -11.97
CA GLN A 52 13.92 -6.57 -11.62
C GLN A 52 14.57 -7.46 -10.54
N PRO A 53 13.87 -7.76 -9.44
CA PRO A 53 14.42 -8.53 -8.32
C PRO A 53 14.67 -10.00 -8.69
N ARG A 54 13.91 -10.55 -9.65
CA ARG A 54 14.11 -11.93 -10.13
C ARG A 54 15.10 -11.94 -11.29
N LYS A 55 16.37 -12.28 -10.99
CA LYS A 55 17.44 -12.40 -11.99
C LYS A 55 17.66 -13.83 -12.50
N THR A 56 17.22 -14.83 -11.75
CA THR A 56 17.35 -16.24 -12.11
C THR A 56 16.04 -16.76 -12.70
N PHE A 57 16.12 -17.31 -13.91
CA PHE A 57 15.03 -18.02 -14.55
C PHE A 57 15.55 -19.37 -15.02
N GLU A 58 14.84 -20.43 -14.67
CA GLU A 58 15.18 -21.77 -15.13
C GLU A 58 14.92 -21.87 -16.63
N GLN A 59 15.95 -22.19 -17.40
CA GLN A 59 15.88 -22.27 -18.87
C GLN A 59 14.82 -23.28 -19.33
N GLU A 60 14.68 -24.40 -18.62
CA GLU A 60 13.67 -25.42 -18.91
C GLU A 60 12.23 -24.86 -18.82
N SER A 61 11.99 -23.97 -17.86
CA SER A 61 10.68 -23.33 -17.65
C SER A 61 10.31 -22.33 -18.76
N ILE A 62 11.31 -21.80 -19.47
CA ILE A 62 11.14 -20.90 -20.62
C ILE A 62 10.89 -21.73 -21.87
N THR A 63 11.64 -22.82 -22.08
CA THR A 63 11.46 -23.73 -23.22
C THR A 63 10.06 -24.34 -23.24
N LYS A 64 9.58 -24.86 -22.10
CA LYS A 64 8.21 -25.39 -22.00
C LYS A 64 7.15 -24.34 -22.33
N LEU A 65 7.35 -23.10 -21.87
CA LEU A 65 6.44 -21.99 -22.17
C LEU A 65 6.50 -21.60 -23.66
N ALA A 66 7.67 -21.68 -24.30
CA ALA A 66 7.82 -21.46 -25.72
C ALA A 66 7.07 -22.53 -26.53
N GLU A 67 7.16 -23.81 -26.15
CA GLU A 67 6.39 -24.89 -26.79
C GLU A 67 4.88 -24.65 -26.69
N THR A 68 4.39 -24.24 -25.51
CA THR A 68 2.97 -23.89 -25.33
C THR A 68 2.57 -22.66 -26.16
N MET A 69 3.41 -21.63 -26.18
CA MET A 69 3.15 -20.41 -26.95
C MET A 69 3.18 -20.65 -28.46
N ASP A 70 4.01 -21.57 -28.96
CA ASP A 70 4.06 -21.95 -30.38
C ASP A 70 2.81 -22.72 -30.80
N ALA A 71 2.29 -23.59 -29.92
CA ALA A 71 1.10 -24.38 -30.18
C ALA A 71 -0.21 -23.59 -30.07
N GLU A 72 -0.35 -22.74 -29.05
CA GLU A 72 -1.62 -22.09 -28.69
C GLU A 72 -1.62 -20.57 -28.91
N GLY A 73 -0.47 -19.99 -29.26
CA GLY A 73 -0.29 -18.55 -29.33
C GLY A 73 -0.12 -17.91 -27.93
N GLN A 74 -0.05 -16.58 -27.89
CA GLN A 74 0.07 -15.85 -26.63
C GLN A 74 -1.31 -15.57 -26.01
N LEU A 75 -1.70 -16.40 -25.04
CA LEU A 75 -2.96 -16.22 -24.30
C LEU A 75 -2.96 -15.02 -23.34
N GLN A 76 -1.79 -14.65 -22.81
CA GLN A 76 -1.67 -13.58 -21.82
C GLN A 76 -0.72 -12.47 -22.28
N PRO A 77 -1.17 -11.19 -22.31
CA PRO A 77 -0.32 -10.08 -22.70
C PRO A 77 0.82 -9.83 -21.70
N ILE A 78 1.92 -9.28 -22.18
CA ILE A 78 2.98 -8.73 -21.33
C ILE A 78 2.65 -7.30 -20.92
N LEU A 79 3.11 -6.88 -19.73
CA LEU A 79 2.93 -5.51 -19.27
C LEU A 79 4.18 -4.72 -19.61
N VAL A 80 4.03 -3.62 -20.35
CA VAL A 80 5.15 -2.80 -20.83
C VAL A 80 4.93 -1.33 -20.50
N ARG A 81 6.02 -0.59 -20.32
CA ARG A 81 6.04 0.88 -20.21
C ARG A 81 6.92 1.49 -21.29
N ARG A 82 6.72 2.77 -21.61
CA ARG A 82 7.66 3.52 -22.46
C ARG A 82 9.00 3.67 -21.76
N ALA A 83 10.09 3.44 -22.50
CA ALA A 83 11.43 3.75 -22.01
C ALA A 83 11.61 5.27 -21.91
N GLN A 84 12.26 5.75 -20.83
CA GLN A 84 12.52 7.18 -20.61
C GLN A 84 13.48 7.78 -21.65
N ASP A 85 14.40 6.97 -22.19
CA ASP A 85 15.35 7.33 -23.27
C ASP A 85 15.07 6.54 -24.54
N SER A 86 13.95 6.82 -25.22
CA SER A 86 13.64 6.20 -26.52
C SER A 86 14.35 6.94 -27.66
N THR A 87 15.65 6.72 -27.85
CA THR A 87 16.33 7.06 -29.12
C THR A 87 16.32 5.86 -30.06
N ALA A 88 16.57 6.05 -31.36
CA ALA A 88 16.59 4.97 -32.35
C ALA A 88 17.60 3.82 -32.05
N LYS A 89 18.46 3.97 -31.03
CA LYS A 89 19.42 2.96 -30.56
C LYS A 89 18.98 2.21 -29.29
N HIS A 90 17.93 2.65 -28.60
CA HIS A 90 17.48 2.07 -27.33
C HIS A 90 16.07 1.45 -27.46
N PRO A 91 15.75 0.41 -26.67
CA PRO A 91 14.44 -0.21 -26.70
C PRO A 91 13.36 0.82 -26.35
N LYS A 92 12.30 0.87 -27.15
CA LYS A 92 11.16 1.77 -26.96
C LYS A 92 10.31 1.38 -25.74
N TRP A 93 10.34 0.11 -25.37
CA TRP A 93 9.52 -0.46 -24.31
C TRP A 93 10.35 -1.20 -23.26
N THR A 94 9.99 -1.02 -22.00
CA THR A 94 10.56 -1.75 -20.86
C THR A 94 9.49 -2.67 -20.27
N ILE A 95 9.84 -3.93 -20.02
CA ILE A 95 8.93 -4.93 -19.45
C ILE A 95 8.73 -4.67 -17.96
N VAL A 96 7.48 -4.43 -17.57
CA VAL A 96 7.07 -4.35 -16.16
C VAL A 96 6.75 -5.75 -15.63
N ALA A 97 6.07 -6.58 -16.43
CA ALA A 97 5.73 -7.96 -16.07
C ALA A 97 5.62 -8.87 -17.30
N GLY A 98 5.94 -10.16 -17.13
CA GLY A 98 5.82 -11.17 -18.19
C GLY A 98 7.12 -11.49 -18.93
N GLU A 99 8.28 -11.27 -18.33
CA GLU A 99 9.61 -11.48 -18.94
C GLU A 99 9.82 -12.90 -19.52
N ARG A 100 9.27 -13.94 -18.88
CA ARG A 100 9.32 -15.32 -19.40
C ARG A 100 8.66 -15.46 -20.77
N ARG A 101 7.54 -14.76 -21.00
CA ARG A 101 6.84 -14.76 -22.30
C ARG A 101 7.63 -14.03 -23.36
N TRP A 102 8.26 -12.90 -23.01
CA TRP A 102 9.18 -12.21 -23.92
C TRP A 102 10.40 -13.07 -24.29
N ARG A 103 11.00 -13.78 -23.33
CA ARG A 103 12.09 -14.71 -23.61
C ARG A 103 11.66 -15.90 -24.47
N ALA A 104 10.50 -16.48 -24.20
CA ALA A 104 9.91 -17.54 -25.01
C ALA A 104 9.68 -17.08 -26.46
N ALA A 105 9.10 -15.89 -26.65
CA ALA A 105 8.92 -15.27 -27.96
C ALA A 105 10.23 -15.03 -28.71
N LYS A 106 11.27 -14.57 -28.00
CA LYS A 106 12.62 -14.40 -28.56
C LYS A 106 13.21 -15.73 -29.00
N LEU A 107 12.98 -16.80 -28.24
CA LEU A 107 13.41 -18.16 -28.57
C LEU A 107 12.68 -18.70 -29.81
N LEU A 108 11.37 -18.41 -29.94
CA LEU A 108 10.55 -18.78 -31.10
C LEU A 108 10.81 -17.90 -32.34
N GLY A 109 11.56 -16.80 -32.21
CA GLY A 109 11.84 -15.87 -33.31
C GLY A 109 10.63 -15.02 -33.71
N TRP A 110 9.70 -14.75 -32.80
CA TRP A 110 8.55 -13.89 -33.07
C TRP A 110 8.97 -12.42 -33.22
N ASN A 111 8.33 -11.72 -34.16
CA ASN A 111 8.60 -10.29 -34.40
C ASN A 111 7.83 -9.39 -33.42
N THR A 112 6.59 -9.77 -33.09
CA THR A 112 5.70 -9.02 -32.21
C THR A 112 5.11 -9.91 -31.11
N LEU A 113 4.68 -9.27 -30.02
CA LEU A 113 3.97 -9.89 -28.90
C LEU A 113 2.78 -9.03 -28.49
N LEU A 114 1.79 -9.64 -27.87
CA LEU A 114 0.67 -8.93 -27.27
C LEU A 114 1.12 -8.24 -25.98
N GLY A 115 0.97 -6.92 -25.92
CA GLY A 115 1.36 -6.07 -24.80
C GLY A 115 0.21 -5.18 -24.31
N ILE A 116 0.25 -4.82 -23.03
CA ILE A 116 -0.59 -3.78 -22.44
C ILE A 116 0.33 -2.65 -21.97
N GLU A 117 0.04 -1.42 -22.38
CA GLU A 117 0.78 -0.23 -21.96
C GLU A 117 0.33 0.15 -20.55
N HIS A 118 1.29 0.18 -19.62
CA HIS A 118 1.09 0.67 -18.27
C HIS A 118 1.63 2.10 -18.17
N ASP A 119 0.73 3.07 -18.12
CA ASP A 119 1.09 4.49 -17.92
C ASP A 119 1.53 4.81 -16.48
N GLY A 120 1.41 3.86 -15.56
CA GLY A 120 1.88 4.04 -14.19
C GLY A 120 3.40 3.97 -14.14
N ASP A 121 4.00 5.01 -13.60
CA ASP A 121 5.44 5.11 -13.29
C ASP A 121 5.86 3.99 -12.32
N PRO A 122 6.67 3.00 -12.76
CA PRO A 122 7.01 1.83 -11.94
C PRO A 122 7.85 2.14 -10.71
N GLU A 123 8.67 3.19 -10.76
CA GLU A 123 9.40 3.65 -9.57
C GLU A 123 8.38 4.05 -8.49
N ILE A 124 7.25 4.61 -8.92
CA ILE A 124 6.20 5.09 -8.04
C ILE A 124 5.24 3.99 -7.64
N ALA A 125 4.92 3.06 -8.54
CA ALA A 125 4.20 1.85 -8.17
C ALA A 125 4.99 1.07 -7.11
N SER A 126 6.32 0.97 -7.27
CA SER A 126 7.23 0.37 -6.30
C SER A 126 7.32 1.18 -5.00
N LEU A 127 7.43 2.51 -5.05
CA LEU A 127 7.38 3.36 -3.84
C LEU A 127 6.05 3.24 -3.11
N LEU A 128 4.93 3.20 -3.84
CA LEU A 128 3.59 3.09 -3.29
C LEU A 128 3.36 1.72 -2.64
N GLU A 129 3.80 0.65 -3.30
CA GLU A 129 3.76 -0.72 -2.76
C GLU A 129 4.66 -0.85 -1.52
N ASN A 130 5.88 -0.32 -1.59
CA ASN A 130 6.79 -0.25 -0.44
C ASN A 130 6.15 0.52 0.73
N LEU A 131 5.44 1.63 0.45
CA LEU A 131 4.75 2.40 1.49
C LEU A 131 3.53 1.69 2.09
N GLN A 132 2.93 0.73 1.37
CA GLN A 132 1.82 -0.08 1.85
C GLN A 132 2.27 -1.27 2.72
N ARG A 133 3.57 -1.45 2.93
CA ARG A 133 4.10 -2.49 3.80
C ARG A 133 3.77 -2.21 5.28
N ILE A 134 3.31 -3.25 5.97
CA ILE A 134 2.82 -3.19 7.37
C ILE A 134 3.98 -2.94 8.36
N ASP A 135 5.23 -3.19 7.95
CA ASP A 135 6.42 -3.22 8.81
C ASP A 135 7.36 -2.01 8.70
N LEU A 136 6.99 -0.96 7.96
CA LEU A 136 7.81 0.25 7.85
C LEU A 136 8.01 0.94 9.20
N ASN A 137 9.26 1.30 9.50
CA ASN A 137 9.52 2.16 10.63
C ASN A 137 9.02 3.60 10.33
N PRO A 138 8.70 4.41 11.36
CA PRO A 138 8.14 5.75 11.13
C PRO A 138 9.02 6.71 10.32
N GLN A 139 10.35 6.55 10.36
CA GLN A 139 11.29 7.37 9.59
C GLN A 139 11.33 6.94 8.12
N GLU A 140 11.33 5.64 7.84
CA GLU A 140 11.24 5.07 6.49
C GLU A 140 9.94 5.49 5.82
N GLU A 141 8.81 5.42 6.54
CA GLU A 141 7.51 5.90 6.07
C GLU A 141 7.60 7.39 5.69
N ALA A 142 8.16 8.23 6.57
CA ALA A 142 8.29 9.66 6.28
C ALA A 142 9.22 9.96 5.10
N THR A 143 10.35 9.27 5.01
CA THR A 143 11.33 9.43 3.93
C THR A 143 10.74 9.01 2.58
N ALA A 144 10.00 7.91 2.55
CA ALA A 144 9.37 7.42 1.33
C ALA A 144 8.22 8.34 0.87
N ILE A 145 7.44 8.91 1.79
CA ILE A 145 6.42 9.93 1.46
C ILE A 145 7.09 11.20 0.90
N ASP A 146 8.17 11.68 1.53
CA ASP A 146 8.88 12.88 1.06
C ASP A 146 9.49 12.69 -0.33
N ARG A 147 10.09 11.52 -0.58
CA ARG A 147 10.60 11.13 -1.89
C ARG A 147 9.48 11.08 -2.93
N LEU A 148 8.34 10.47 -2.61
CA LEU A 148 7.18 10.40 -3.50
C LEU A 148 6.67 11.79 -3.89
N ILE A 149 6.55 12.69 -2.91
CA ILE A 149 6.13 14.08 -3.10
C ILE A 149 7.12 14.82 -4.02
N THR A 150 8.41 14.72 -3.73
CA THR A 150 9.45 15.45 -4.46
C THR A 150 9.60 14.94 -5.89
N GLN A 151 9.60 13.62 -6.11
CA GLN A 151 9.74 13.03 -7.45
C GLN A 151 8.55 13.33 -8.35
N LYS A 152 7.33 13.46 -7.79
CA LYS A 152 6.14 13.79 -8.57
C LYS A 152 5.78 15.26 -8.61
N GLY A 153 6.44 16.11 -7.83
CA GLY A 153 5.99 17.48 -7.59
C GLY A 153 4.56 17.52 -7.02
N TRP A 154 4.17 16.51 -6.23
CA TRP A 154 2.84 16.43 -5.65
C TRP A 154 2.69 17.39 -4.48
N SER A 155 1.47 17.86 -4.27
CA SER A 155 1.08 18.44 -2.99
C SER A 155 0.89 17.33 -1.94
N GLN A 156 0.98 17.69 -0.65
CA GLN A 156 0.64 16.77 0.44
C GLN A 156 -0.79 16.22 0.33
N THR A 157 -1.72 16.98 -0.27
CA THR A 157 -3.09 16.52 -0.53
C THR A 157 -3.13 15.38 -1.55
N GLN A 158 -2.40 15.51 -2.66
CA GLN A 158 -2.32 14.48 -3.70
C GLN A 158 -1.63 13.22 -3.18
N ALA A 159 -0.57 13.36 -2.37
CA ALA A 159 0.05 12.22 -1.71
C ALA A 159 -0.92 11.53 -0.74
N ALA A 160 -1.71 12.29 0.02
CA ALA A 160 -2.71 11.73 0.94
C ALA A 160 -3.78 10.90 0.21
N GLU A 161 -4.30 11.42 -0.90
CA GLU A 161 -5.26 10.70 -1.76
C GLU A 161 -4.67 9.40 -2.33
N ALA A 162 -3.43 9.45 -2.83
CA ALA A 162 -2.74 8.27 -3.37
C ALA A 162 -2.49 7.18 -2.33
N LEU A 163 -2.31 7.58 -1.07
CA LEU A 163 -2.01 6.71 0.06
C LEU A 163 -3.23 6.26 0.86
N GLY A 164 -4.42 6.78 0.55
CA GLY A 164 -5.62 6.53 1.35
C GLY A 164 -5.53 7.08 2.77
N LYS A 165 -4.75 8.15 2.98
CA LYS A 165 -4.54 8.83 4.27
C LYS A 165 -5.14 10.23 4.23
N SER A 166 -5.30 10.86 5.38
CA SER A 166 -5.67 12.28 5.45
C SER A 166 -4.45 13.18 5.21
N ARG A 167 -4.67 14.39 4.67
CA ARG A 167 -3.61 15.41 4.53
C ARG A 167 -2.93 15.72 5.88
N ALA A 168 -3.70 15.73 6.97
CA ALA A 168 -3.20 15.97 8.31
C ALA A 168 -2.23 14.86 8.77
N GLU A 169 -2.52 13.60 8.44
CA GLU A 169 -1.63 12.47 8.73
C GLU A 169 -0.34 12.53 7.91
N VAL A 170 -0.43 12.80 6.60
CA VAL A 170 0.75 12.98 5.74
C VAL A 170 1.66 14.11 6.28
N SER A 171 1.07 15.25 6.65
CA SER A 171 1.80 16.37 7.25
C SER A 171 2.46 16.00 8.57
N ALA A 172 1.76 15.26 9.44
CA ALA A 172 2.30 14.79 10.70
C ALA A 172 3.49 13.83 10.51
N ILE A 173 3.38 12.88 9.57
CA ILE A 173 4.44 11.92 9.27
C ILE A 173 5.67 12.64 8.73
N LEU A 174 5.51 13.54 7.76
CA LEU A 174 6.62 14.34 7.21
C LEU A 174 7.33 15.18 8.28
N LYS A 175 6.60 15.63 9.30
CA LYS A 175 7.17 16.39 10.41
C LYS A 175 8.20 15.59 11.21
N ILE A 176 8.17 14.26 11.17
CA ILE A 176 9.20 13.42 11.81
C ILE A 176 10.59 13.74 11.22
N LEU A 177 10.69 14.06 9.93
CA LEU A 177 11.95 14.42 9.27
C LEU A 177 12.54 15.76 9.75
N THR A 178 11.80 16.56 10.54
CA THR A 178 12.35 17.79 11.14
C THR A 178 13.11 17.53 12.45
N LEU A 179 13.12 16.29 12.94
CA LEU A 179 13.95 15.91 14.08
C LEU A 179 15.43 15.83 13.68
N PRO A 180 16.37 16.10 14.60
CA PRO A 180 17.80 15.97 14.32
C PRO A 180 18.16 14.55 13.85
N PRO A 181 19.09 14.42 12.88
CA PRO A 181 19.44 13.13 12.28
C PRO A 181 20.01 12.13 13.29
N GLU A 182 20.71 12.60 14.32
CA GLU A 182 21.24 11.77 15.41
C GLU A 182 20.10 11.04 16.13
N ILE A 183 19.02 11.77 16.43
CA ILE A 183 17.82 11.25 17.10
C ILE A 183 17.08 10.27 16.20
N LEU A 184 16.92 10.57 14.91
CA LEU A 184 16.25 9.69 13.97
C LEU A 184 16.97 8.34 13.84
N ASN A 185 18.29 8.37 13.67
CA ASN A 185 19.10 7.16 13.54
C ASN A 185 19.02 6.27 14.78
N GLU A 186 19.08 6.87 15.96
CA GLU A 186 19.00 6.15 17.24
C GLU A 186 17.61 5.50 17.44
N LEU A 187 16.55 6.21 17.08
CA LEU A 187 15.17 5.72 17.20
C LEU A 187 14.81 4.65 16.15
N ALA A 188 15.47 4.68 14.99
CA ALA A 188 15.33 3.65 13.96
C ALA A 188 15.95 2.31 14.40
N SER A 189 17.08 2.33 15.10
CA SER A 189 17.75 1.11 15.55
C SER A 189 16.97 0.34 16.62
N GLU A 190 16.23 1.03 17.49
CA GLU A 190 15.63 0.39 18.67
C GLU A 190 14.14 0.05 18.51
N ARG A 191 13.46 0.55 17.47
CA ARG A 191 11.97 0.51 17.34
C ARG A 191 11.24 0.95 18.63
N ALA A 192 11.92 1.72 19.50
CA ALA A 192 11.50 1.94 20.87
C ALA A 192 10.31 2.90 20.99
N VAL A 193 10.18 3.82 20.03
CA VAL A 193 9.22 4.93 20.13
C VAL A 193 8.15 4.85 19.04
N ALA A 194 6.89 4.86 19.47
CA ALA A 194 5.74 4.83 18.57
C ALA A 194 5.66 6.11 17.71
N ARG A 195 5.19 5.96 16.46
CA ARG A 195 4.99 7.07 15.50
C ARG A 195 4.34 8.31 16.11
N ASN A 196 3.25 8.13 16.86
CA ASN A 196 2.52 9.26 17.45
C ASN A 196 3.35 10.06 18.46
N ALA A 197 4.26 9.42 19.20
CA ALA A 197 5.16 10.11 20.11
C ALA A 197 6.20 10.93 19.34
N LEU A 198 6.76 10.39 18.26
CA LEU A 198 7.70 11.10 17.37
C LEU A 198 7.09 12.36 16.77
N VAL A 199 5.85 12.27 16.31
CA VAL A 199 5.11 13.43 15.77
C VAL A 199 4.97 14.54 16.81
N GLU A 200 4.67 14.20 18.07
CA GLU A 200 4.53 15.21 19.12
C GLU A 200 5.90 15.78 19.53
N LEU A 201 6.96 14.96 19.60
CA LEU A 201 8.32 15.42 19.85
C LEU A 201 8.79 16.40 18.75
N ALA A 202 8.47 16.12 17.49
CA ALA A 202 8.79 16.99 16.36
C ALA A 202 8.02 18.34 16.37
N ARG A 203 6.99 18.49 17.21
CA ARG A 203 6.28 19.78 17.38
C ARG A 203 6.92 20.69 18.43
N ILE A 204 7.80 20.17 19.26
CA ILE A 204 8.44 20.93 20.35
C ILE A 204 9.51 21.82 19.75
N GLN A 205 9.35 23.15 19.87
CA GLN A 205 10.27 24.13 19.28
C GLN A 205 11.60 24.20 20.05
N ASP A 206 11.56 24.04 21.37
CA ASP A 206 12.71 24.10 22.27
C ASP A 206 13.57 22.81 22.17
N PRO A 207 14.83 22.89 21.69
CA PRO A 207 15.70 21.74 21.52
C PRO A 207 16.05 21.03 22.83
N ASP A 208 16.33 21.77 23.91
CA ASP A 208 16.74 21.20 25.19
C ASP A 208 15.59 20.39 25.78
N ARG A 209 14.39 20.99 25.76
CA ARG A 209 13.15 20.36 26.18
C ARG A 209 12.81 19.12 25.37
N ARG A 210 13.06 19.15 24.06
CA ARG A 210 12.82 18.03 23.15
C ARG A 210 13.75 16.85 23.49
N ASN A 211 15.03 17.11 23.72
CA ASN A 211 16.03 16.10 24.05
C ASN A 211 15.71 15.40 25.38
N GLU A 212 15.31 16.14 26.41
CA GLU A 212 14.85 15.56 27.68
C GLU A 212 13.67 14.59 27.50
N LEU A 213 12.68 14.98 26.69
CA LEU A 213 11.49 14.17 26.44
C LEU A 213 11.78 12.95 25.55
N ILE A 214 12.81 13.03 24.69
CA ILE A 214 13.29 11.89 23.91
C ILE A 214 13.90 10.83 24.83
N GLU A 215 14.77 11.22 25.76
CA GLU A 215 15.36 10.29 26.73
C GLU A 215 14.30 9.59 27.58
N GLN A 216 13.27 10.33 28.01
CA GLN A 216 12.14 9.76 28.75
C GLN A 216 11.20 8.91 27.89
N ALA A 217 11.09 9.20 26.59
CA ALA A 217 10.34 8.37 25.66
C ALA A 217 11.04 7.02 25.42
N LYS A 218 12.38 7.01 25.35
CA LYS A 218 13.21 5.78 25.24
C LYS A 218 13.06 4.88 26.46
N SER A 219 12.99 5.45 27.67
CA SER A 219 12.80 4.67 28.90
C SER A 219 11.39 4.04 29.03
N GLY A 220 10.49 4.28 28.07
CA GLY A 220 9.12 3.74 28.06
C GLY A 220 8.18 4.37 29.09
N GLN A 221 8.62 5.45 29.74
CA GLN A 221 7.91 6.08 30.84
C GLN A 221 6.88 7.10 30.37
N LEU A 222 6.95 7.58 29.13
CA LEU A 222 6.18 8.73 28.65
C LEU A 222 4.97 8.35 27.77
N THR A 223 3.81 8.95 28.04
CA THR A 223 2.61 8.80 27.18
C THR A 223 2.54 9.90 26.12
N VAL A 224 1.95 9.61 24.95
CA VAL A 224 1.73 10.60 23.86
C VAL A 224 0.99 11.85 24.37
N LYS A 225 0.08 11.68 25.33
CA LYS A 225 -0.65 12.78 25.97
C LYS A 225 0.28 13.66 26.84
N ALA A 226 1.23 13.06 27.55
CA ALA A 226 2.22 13.79 28.35
C ALA A 226 3.16 14.61 27.45
N ILE A 227 3.63 14.02 26.33
CA ILE A 227 4.44 14.73 25.33
C ILE A 227 3.67 15.93 24.77
N ARG A 228 2.41 15.74 24.37
CA ARG A 228 1.56 16.82 23.82
C ARG A 228 1.30 17.96 24.83
N LEU A 229 1.19 17.65 26.12
CA LEU A 229 0.97 18.64 27.17
C LEU A 229 2.25 19.38 27.58
N GLY A 230 3.43 18.96 27.10
CA GLY A 230 4.72 19.55 27.48
C GLY A 230 5.08 19.37 28.95
N LYS A 231 4.32 18.55 29.70
CA LYS A 231 4.51 18.34 31.15
C LYS A 231 5.47 17.19 31.41
N LEU A 232 6.49 17.44 32.24
CA LEU A 232 7.41 16.44 32.79
C LEU A 232 6.71 15.41 33.68
N ASP A 233 5.54 15.73 34.22
CA ASP A 233 4.82 14.89 35.20
C ASP A 233 4.20 13.61 34.62
N GLY A 234 4.55 13.26 33.38
CA GLY A 234 4.13 12.03 32.72
C GLY A 234 4.98 10.82 33.05
N VAL A 235 5.75 10.84 34.14
CA VAL A 235 6.51 9.68 34.63
C VAL A 235 5.52 8.57 35.00
N ARG A 236 5.65 7.42 34.34
CA ARG A 236 4.99 6.18 34.77
C ARG A 236 5.57 5.74 36.10
N ASP A 237 4.78 5.89 37.17
CA ASP A 237 5.00 5.16 38.41
C ASP A 237 4.70 3.66 38.17
N PRO A 238 5.59 2.73 38.54
CA PRO A 238 5.32 1.29 38.49
C PRO A 238 4.06 0.89 39.28
N GLU A 239 3.71 1.66 40.32
CA GLU A 239 2.49 1.47 41.12
C GLU A 239 1.19 1.81 40.34
N GLN A 240 1.25 2.57 39.25
CA GLN A 240 0.08 2.90 38.43
C GLN A 240 -0.32 1.79 37.43
N GLN A 241 0.35 0.64 37.45
CA GLN A 241 -0.13 -0.58 36.76
C GLN A 241 -1.44 -1.11 37.34
N LEU A 242 -1.71 -0.86 38.63
CA LEU A 242 -3.06 -0.97 39.19
C LEU A 242 -3.80 0.31 38.80
N GLY A 243 -4.40 0.28 37.61
CA GLY A 243 -5.09 1.44 37.05
C GLY A 243 -5.96 2.11 38.11
N LYS A 244 -5.76 3.43 38.32
CA LYS A 244 -6.71 4.26 39.09
C LYS A 244 -8.11 3.85 38.65
N PRO A 245 -9.03 3.49 39.58
CA PRO A 245 -10.35 3.03 39.19
C PRO A 245 -10.92 4.07 38.25
N ARG A 246 -11.05 3.69 36.96
CA ARG A 246 -11.72 4.55 35.99
C ARG A 246 -13.10 4.74 36.57
N HIS A 247 -13.42 5.95 37.01
CA HIS A 247 -14.74 6.24 37.53
C HIS A 247 -15.74 5.82 36.46
N PHE A 248 -16.48 4.76 36.75
CA PHE A 248 -17.46 4.21 35.84
C PHE A 248 -18.55 5.25 35.70
N THR A 249 -18.68 5.85 34.52
CA THR A 249 -19.72 6.84 34.25
C THR A 249 -20.92 6.16 33.61
N PHE A 250 -22.11 6.38 34.17
CA PHE A 250 -23.37 5.86 33.62
C PHE A 250 -23.63 6.32 32.17
N GLY A 251 -23.03 7.42 31.72
CA GLY A 251 -23.11 7.86 30.31
C GLY A 251 -22.51 6.85 29.32
N SER A 252 -21.60 5.97 29.74
CA SER A 252 -21.10 4.88 28.88
C SER A 252 -22.13 3.74 28.76
N VAL A 253 -22.91 3.50 29.82
CA VAL A 253 -24.01 2.53 29.84
C VAL A 253 -25.16 2.99 28.97
N GLU A 254 -25.54 4.27 29.04
CA GLU A 254 -26.59 4.86 28.19
C GLU A 254 -26.26 4.73 26.69
N LYS A 255 -25.00 5.01 26.32
CA LYS A 255 -24.53 4.84 24.93
C LYS A 255 -24.58 3.39 24.48
N MET A 256 -24.23 2.45 25.37
CA MET A 256 -24.31 1.02 25.06
C MET A 256 -25.77 0.58 24.89
N ALA A 257 -26.65 1.00 25.79
CA ALA A 257 -28.09 0.71 25.72
C ALA A 257 -28.72 1.24 24.42
N HIS A 258 -28.34 2.46 24.00
CA HIS A 258 -28.78 3.03 22.73
C HIS A 258 -28.27 2.25 21.51
N ARG A 259 -27.04 1.72 21.55
CA ARG A 259 -26.52 0.87 20.46
C ARG A 259 -27.24 -0.47 20.41
N LEU A 260 -27.53 -1.08 21.56
CA LEU A 260 -28.28 -2.34 21.64
C LEU A 260 -29.73 -2.17 21.17
N SER A 261 -30.37 -1.02 21.42
CA SER A 261 -31.72 -0.75 20.92
C SER A 261 -31.76 -0.63 19.39
N GLN A 262 -30.70 -0.10 18.77
CA GLN A 262 -30.55 -0.07 17.31
C GLN A 262 -30.36 -1.47 16.71
N VAL A 263 -29.60 -2.35 17.36
CA VAL A 263 -29.45 -3.76 16.94
C VAL A 263 -30.80 -4.48 16.98
N ARG A 264 -31.61 -4.23 18.02
CA ARG A 264 -32.99 -4.75 18.10
C ARG A 264 -33.87 -4.23 16.96
N ALA A 265 -33.79 -2.95 16.61
CA ALA A 265 -34.57 -2.38 15.51
C ALA A 265 -34.21 -2.97 14.15
N GLN A 266 -32.94 -3.35 13.96
CA GLN A 266 -32.41 -3.88 12.71
C GLN A 266 -32.64 -5.39 12.50
N HIS A 267 -33.33 -6.09 13.42
CA HIS A 267 -33.60 -7.54 13.32
C HIS A 267 -32.36 -8.37 12.97
N VAL A 268 -31.22 -8.04 13.58
CA VAL A 268 -29.95 -8.72 13.31
C VAL A 268 -30.04 -10.17 13.79
N ASN A 269 -29.71 -11.12 12.90
CA ASN A 269 -29.59 -12.54 13.26
C ASN A 269 -28.35 -12.72 14.16
N LEU A 270 -28.58 -12.85 15.47
CA LEU A 270 -27.53 -13.11 16.45
C LEU A 270 -27.02 -14.54 16.31
N THR A 271 -25.69 -14.70 16.22
CA THR A 271 -25.05 -16.02 16.28
C THR A 271 -25.11 -16.60 17.69
N GLU A 272 -24.87 -17.91 17.85
CA GLU A 272 -24.80 -18.54 19.19
C GLU A 272 -23.74 -17.90 20.11
N LEU A 273 -22.61 -17.48 19.52
CA LEU A 273 -21.56 -16.78 20.26
C LEU A 273 -22.03 -15.41 20.77
N ASP A 274 -22.78 -14.67 19.94
CA ASP A 274 -23.32 -13.35 20.31
C ASP A 274 -24.38 -13.47 21.40
N ARG A 275 -25.24 -14.49 21.32
CA ARG A 275 -26.23 -14.82 22.36
C ARG A 275 -25.55 -15.11 23.69
N THR A 276 -24.52 -15.94 23.68
CA THR A 276 -23.75 -16.30 24.88
C THR A 276 -23.12 -15.05 25.51
N ARG A 277 -22.54 -14.16 24.71
CA ARG A 277 -21.95 -12.89 25.18
C ARG A 277 -22.99 -11.96 25.81
N LEU A 278 -24.17 -11.84 25.21
CA LEU A 278 -25.26 -11.02 25.78
C LEU A 278 -25.80 -11.60 27.09
N HIS A 279 -25.88 -12.93 27.21
CA HIS A 279 -26.26 -13.58 28.46
C HIS A 279 -25.22 -13.39 29.57
N MET A 280 -23.92 -13.47 29.24
CA MET A 280 -22.85 -13.17 30.21
C MET A 280 -22.90 -11.71 30.68
N LEU A 281 -23.06 -10.76 29.76
CA LEU A 281 -23.21 -9.35 30.10
C LEU A 281 -24.42 -9.10 31.01
N ARG A 282 -25.55 -9.76 30.73
CA ARG A 282 -26.75 -9.68 31.59
C ARG A 282 -26.46 -10.20 33.00
N ALA A 283 -25.79 -11.35 33.12
CA ALA A 283 -25.46 -11.92 34.42
C ALA A 283 -24.54 -11.00 35.24
N GLU A 284 -23.56 -10.36 34.60
CA GLU A 284 -22.71 -9.35 35.26
C GLU A 284 -23.52 -8.14 35.74
N ILE A 285 -24.46 -7.64 34.92
CA ILE A 285 -25.35 -6.54 35.30
C ILE A 285 -26.22 -6.93 36.51
N ASP A 286 -26.83 -8.11 36.48
CA ASP A 286 -27.68 -8.61 37.56
C ASP A 286 -26.87 -8.76 38.86
N GLN A 287 -25.63 -9.25 38.78
CA GLN A 287 -24.73 -9.36 39.92
C GLN A 287 -24.35 -8.00 40.53
N ILE A 288 -24.06 -7.00 39.69
CA ILE A 288 -23.78 -5.62 40.16
C ILE A 288 -25.02 -5.02 40.85
N LEU A 289 -26.21 -5.26 40.31
CA LEU A 289 -27.46 -4.77 40.91
C LEU A 289 -27.78 -5.44 42.25
N GLU A 290 -27.42 -6.72 42.42
CA GLU A 290 -27.60 -7.44 43.67
C GLU A 290 -26.62 -6.96 44.74
N GLN A 291 -25.35 -6.80 44.38
CA GLN A 291 -24.33 -6.23 45.28
C GLN A 291 -24.67 -4.79 45.72
N ALA A 292 -25.25 -3.98 44.84
CA ALA A 292 -25.67 -2.62 45.17
C ALA A 292 -26.89 -2.56 46.11
N LYS A 293 -27.68 -3.64 46.23
CA LYS A 293 -28.77 -3.71 47.22
C LYS A 293 -28.27 -4.02 48.63
N ASP A 294 -27.16 -4.74 48.75
CA ASP A 294 -26.58 -5.14 50.03
C ASP A 294 -25.76 -4.02 50.71
N GLU A 295 -25.43 -2.95 49.98
CA GLU A 295 -24.65 -1.81 50.47
C GLU A 295 -25.48 -0.61 50.99
N ASN A 296 -26.81 -0.70 50.99
CA ASN A 296 -27.69 0.38 51.43
C ASN A 296 -28.49 -0.04 52.69
N PRO A 297 -28.11 0.41 53.91
CA PRO A 297 -28.89 0.16 55.13
C PRO A 297 -30.21 0.92 55.17
#